data_AF-A0A929E315-F1
#
_entry.id   AF-A0A929E315-F1
#
_cell.length_a   1.000
_cell.length_b   1.000
_cell.length_c   1.000
_cell.angle_alpha   90.00
_cell.angle_beta   90.00
_cell.angle_gamma   90.00
#
_symmetry.space_group_name_H-M   'P 1'
#
loop_
_entity.id
_entity.type
_entity.pdbx_description
1 polymer ?
#
loop_
_entity_poly.entity_id
_entity_poly.type
_entity_poly.pdbx_seq_one_letter_code
_entity_poly.pdbx_strand_id
1 'polypeptide(L)'
;MSCTNRCAHCGRYFIPNPRVKDQRYCGRKECQRARKTRWQREKMKTDPEYQANQRESQRSWRERNPGYWKQYRVRHPDYAMRNRLLQRHRDKRGCFKDLAKMDTLEDTFSSVKAGSYYLIAEKSNLAKMDALAHKVYLIPTS
;
A
#
# COMPACT_ATOMS: atom_id res chain seq x y z
N MET A 1 -11.98 -44.72 4.26
CA MET A 1 -10.59 -44.23 4.09
C MET A 1 -10.55 -42.76 4.47
N SER A 2 -9.91 -42.41 5.60
CA SER A 2 -9.79 -41.03 6.07
C SER A 2 -8.69 -40.31 5.30
N CYS A 3 -9.05 -39.56 4.26
CA CYS A 3 -8.09 -38.75 3.51
C CYS A 3 -7.75 -37.49 4.32
N THR A 4 -6.91 -37.59 5.35
CA THR A 4 -6.48 -36.44 6.15
C THR A 4 -5.57 -35.52 5.32
N ASN A 5 -6.09 -34.39 4.87
CA ASN A 5 -5.31 -33.37 4.15
C ASN A 5 -4.75 -32.33 5.14
N ARG A 6 -3.59 -31.75 4.83
CA ARG A 6 -2.92 -30.74 5.66
C ARG A 6 -3.32 -29.34 5.21
N CYS A 7 -3.79 -28.51 6.14
CA CYS A 7 -4.21 -27.14 5.81
C CYS A 7 -3.01 -26.26 5.43
N ALA A 8 -3.08 -25.61 4.27
CA ALA A 8 -2.06 -24.69 3.77
C ALA A 8 -1.86 -23.40 4.61
N HIS A 9 -2.77 -23.09 5.54
CA HIS A 9 -2.65 -21.93 6.43
C HIS A 9 -2.16 -22.31 7.83
N CYS A 10 -2.89 -23.16 8.55
CA CYS A 10 -2.57 -23.50 9.94
C CYS A 10 -1.73 -24.79 10.09
N GLY A 11 -1.45 -25.50 8.99
CA GLY A 11 -0.68 -26.74 9.01
C GLY A 11 -1.35 -27.93 9.69
N ARG A 12 -2.57 -27.79 10.22
CA ARG A 12 -3.30 -28.88 10.88
C ARG A 12 -3.94 -29.82 9.86
N TYR A 13 -4.01 -31.10 10.21
CA TYR A 13 -4.77 -32.08 9.45
C TYR A 13 -6.27 -31.82 9.58
N PHE A 14 -7.00 -32.07 8.50
CA PHE A 14 -8.46 -31.98 8.47
C PHE A 14 -9.03 -32.98 7.48
N ILE A 15 -10.30 -33.32 7.67
CA ILE A 15 -11.06 -34.15 6.75
C ILE A 15 -11.63 -33.23 5.66
N PRO A 16 -11.20 -33.38 4.39
CA PRO A 16 -11.72 -32.57 3.29
C PRO A 16 -13.17 -32.93 3.01
N ASN A 17 -13.95 -31.93 2.60
CA ASN A 17 -15.32 -32.15 2.16
C ASN A 17 -15.30 -32.90 0.82
N PRO A 18 -15.92 -34.09 0.70
CA PRO A 18 -15.90 -34.87 -0.53
C PRO A 18 -16.45 -34.13 -1.76
N ARG A 19 -17.32 -33.12 -1.55
CA ARG A 19 -17.89 -32.30 -2.63
C ARG A 19 -16.91 -31.26 -3.18
N VAL A 20 -15.85 -30.94 -2.45
CA VAL A 20 -14.88 -29.92 -2.82
C VAL A 20 -13.60 -30.61 -3.26
N LYS A 21 -13.42 -30.73 -4.58
CA LYS A 21 -12.16 -31.19 -5.17
C LYS A 21 -11.02 -30.26 -4.72
N ASP A 22 -9.87 -30.86 -4.41
CA ASP A 22 -8.63 -30.15 -4.05
C ASP A 22 -8.74 -29.16 -2.89
N GLN A 23 -9.52 -29.49 -1.85
CA GLN A 23 -9.61 -28.63 -0.68
C GLN A 23 -8.24 -28.51 0.02
N ARG A 24 -7.61 -27.32 -0.08
CA ARG A 24 -6.29 -27.01 0.52
C ARG A 24 -6.35 -26.36 1.91
N TYR A 25 -7.52 -25.84 2.31
CA TYR A 25 -7.70 -25.11 3.56
C TYR A 25 -8.78 -25.77 4.42
N CYS A 26 -8.53 -25.92 5.72
CA CYS A 26 -9.54 -26.41 6.66
C CYS A 26 -10.69 -25.40 6.84
N GLY A 27 -11.82 -25.84 7.41
CA GLY A 27 -13.02 -25.01 7.59
C GLY A 27 -12.91 -23.85 8.60
N ARG A 28 -11.78 -23.72 9.31
CA ARG A 28 -11.61 -22.67 10.33
C ARG A 28 -11.67 -21.27 9.70
N LYS A 29 -12.35 -20.34 10.38
CA LYS A 29 -12.57 -18.96 9.89
C LYS A 29 -11.28 -18.26 9.46
N GLU A 30 -10.21 -18.38 10.24
CA GLU A 30 -8.91 -17.78 9.93
C GLU A 30 -8.27 -18.37 8.66
N CYS A 31 -8.33 -19.69 8.50
CA CYS A 31 -7.79 -20.36 7.32
C CYS A 31 -8.59 -20.03 6.06
N GLN A 32 -9.91 -19.90 6.19
CA GLN A 32 -10.78 -19.47 5.10
C GLN A 32 -10.57 -17.99 4.74
N ARG A 33 -10.32 -17.11 5.73
CA ARG A 33 -9.91 -15.72 5.47
C ARG A 33 -8.60 -15.69 4.69
N ALA A 34 -7.59 -16.44 5.12
CA ALA A 34 -6.31 -16.51 4.41
C ALA A 34 -6.45 -17.03 2.98
N ARG A 35 -7.28 -18.06 2.75
CA ARG A 35 -7.62 -18.54 1.40
C ARG A 35 -8.20 -17.42 0.53
N LYS A 36 -9.23 -16.73 1.02
CA LYS A 36 -9.88 -15.63 0.28
C LYS A 36 -8.93 -14.47 0.01
N THR A 37 -8.11 -14.09 0.99
CA THR A 37 -7.09 -13.05 0.83
C THR A 37 -6.05 -13.44 -0.22
N ARG A 38 -5.58 -14.68 -0.21
CA ARG A 38 -4.64 -15.17 -1.21
C ARG A 38 -5.23 -15.11 -2.61
N TRP A 39 -6.43 -15.67 -2.79
CA TRP A 39 -7.14 -15.63 -4.08
C TRP A 39 -7.35 -14.20 -4.56
N GLN A 40 -7.77 -13.28 -3.67
CA GLN A 40 -7.98 -11.88 -4.02
C GLN A 40 -6.66 -11.23 -4.47
N ARG A 41 -5.55 -11.47 -3.78
CA ARG A 41 -4.23 -10.94 -4.18
C ARG A 41 -3.79 -11.47 -5.54
N GLU A 42 -3.97 -12.76 -5.79
CA GLU A 42 -3.66 -13.39 -7.08
C GLU A 42 -4.52 -12.77 -8.18
N LYS A 43 -5.83 -12.67 -7.97
CA LYS A 43 -6.75 -12.03 -8.92
C LYS A 43 -6.40 -10.57 -9.20
N MET A 44 -6.13 -9.77 -8.17
CA MET A 44 -5.72 -8.38 -8.35
C MET A 44 -4.39 -8.23 -9.13
N LYS A 45 -3.54 -9.27 -9.15
CA LYS A 45 -2.27 -9.26 -9.88
C LYS A 45 -2.44 -9.74 -11.33
N THR A 46 -3.27 -10.74 -11.57
CA THR A 46 -3.34 -11.44 -12.86
C THR A 46 -4.52 -11.00 -13.74
N ASP A 47 -5.50 -10.31 -13.18
CA ASP A 47 -6.79 -10.01 -13.83
C ASP A 47 -7.03 -8.48 -13.83
N PRO A 48 -6.59 -7.78 -14.91
CA PRO A 48 -6.72 -6.32 -15.01
C PRO A 48 -8.17 -5.85 -15.04
N GLU A 49 -9.08 -6.61 -15.65
CA GLU A 49 -10.51 -6.28 -15.70
C GLU A 49 -11.14 -6.36 -14.30
N TYR A 50 -10.82 -7.40 -13.53
CA TYR A 50 -11.23 -7.52 -12.14
C TYR A 50 -10.74 -6.34 -11.31
N GLN A 51 -9.49 -5.93 -11.51
CA GLN A 51 -8.91 -4.77 -10.83
C GLN A 51 -9.62 -3.46 -11.22
N ALA A 52 -9.90 -3.25 -12.51
CA ALA A 52 -10.59 -2.05 -13.00
C ALA A 52 -12.02 -1.96 -12.43
N ASN A 53 -12.79 -3.04 -12.51
CA ASN A 53 -14.14 -3.12 -11.95
C ASN A 53 -14.15 -2.85 -10.43
N GLN A 54 -13.16 -3.35 -9.69
CA GLN A 54 -13.04 -3.07 -8.26
C GLN A 54 -12.78 -1.58 -7.99
N ARG A 55 -11.95 -0.90 -8.80
CA ARG A 55 -11.71 0.55 -8.66
C ARG A 55 -12.96 1.35 -8.98
N GLU A 56 -13.67 1.01 -10.05
CA GLU A 56 -14.91 1.67 -10.45
C GLU A 56 -16.00 1.50 -9.39
N SER A 57 -16.20 0.28 -8.89
CA SER A 57 -17.13 0.00 -7.80
C SER A 57 -16.84 0.85 -6.56
N GLN A 58 -15.55 0.97 -6.18
CA GLN A 58 -15.16 1.81 -5.05
C GLN A 58 -15.37 3.31 -5.32
N ARG A 59 -15.07 3.78 -6.53
CA ARG A 59 -15.30 5.18 -6.94
C ARG A 59 -16.79 5.50 -6.87
N SER A 60 -17.60 4.69 -7.53
CA SER A 60 -19.06 4.84 -7.59
C SER A 60 -19.69 4.79 -6.19
N TRP A 61 -19.19 3.92 -5.30
CA TRP A 61 -19.66 3.91 -3.91
C TRP A 61 -19.30 5.20 -3.16
N ARG A 62 -18.09 5.75 -3.34
CA ARG A 62 -17.69 7.01 -2.69
C ARG A 62 -18.49 8.20 -3.20
N GLU A 63 -18.77 8.26 -4.50
CA GLU A 63 -19.58 9.30 -5.14
C GLU A 63 -21.03 9.27 -4.61
N ARG A 64 -21.61 8.08 -4.44
CA ARG A 64 -22.95 7.91 -3.86
C ARG A 64 -23.02 8.14 -2.35
N ASN A 65 -21.90 8.02 -1.64
CA ASN A 65 -21.86 8.09 -0.17
C ASN A 65 -20.88 9.18 0.33
N PRO A 66 -21.07 10.45 -0.05
CA PRO A 66 -20.20 11.52 0.39
C PRO A 66 -20.29 11.68 1.90
N GLY A 67 -19.14 11.87 2.55
CA GLY A 67 -19.07 12.07 4.01
C GLY A 67 -19.31 10.82 4.85
N TYR A 68 -19.61 9.65 4.27
CA TYR A 68 -19.86 8.40 5.02
C TYR A 68 -18.75 8.10 6.03
N TRP A 69 -17.48 8.14 5.60
CA TRP A 69 -16.35 7.83 6.48
C TRP A 69 -16.14 8.86 7.61
N LYS A 70 -16.57 10.11 7.42
CA LYS A 70 -16.57 11.12 8.49
C LYS A 70 -17.63 10.75 9.53
N GLN A 71 -18.86 10.51 9.07
CA GLN A 71 -19.98 10.14 9.95
C GLN A 71 -19.74 8.80 10.66
N TYR A 72 -19.18 7.81 9.96
CA TYR A 72 -18.84 6.51 10.53
C TYR A 72 -17.83 6.65 11.68
N ARG A 73 -16.78 7.46 11.51
CA ARG A 73 -15.80 7.69 12.59
C ARG A 73 -16.37 8.45 13.78
N VAL A 74 -17.30 9.38 13.56
CA VAL A 74 -18.01 10.08 14.64
C VAL A 74 -18.89 9.09 15.43
N ARG A 75 -19.61 8.20 14.73
CA ARG A 75 -20.47 7.18 15.35
C ARG A 75 -19.71 6.03 16.01
N HIS A 76 -18.46 5.81 15.62
CA HIS A 76 -17.61 4.72 16.15
C HIS A 76 -16.27 5.26 16.69
N PRO A 77 -16.28 6.00 17.82
CA PRO A 77 -15.09 6.63 18.37
C PRO A 77 -14.00 5.63 18.78
N ASP A 78 -14.38 4.47 19.34
CA ASP A 78 -13.42 3.42 19.72
C ASP A 78 -12.68 2.85 18.52
N TYR A 79 -13.39 2.63 17.42
CA TYR A 79 -12.80 2.22 16.15
C TYR A 79 -11.79 3.27 15.66
N ALA A 80 -12.17 4.55 15.70
CA ALA A 80 -11.30 5.64 15.26
C ALA A 80 -10.05 5.75 16.14
N MET A 81 -10.20 5.63 17.47
CA MET A 81 -9.09 5.68 18.42
C MET A 81 -8.13 4.51 18.23
N ARG A 82 -8.64 3.28 18.13
CA ARG A 82 -7.84 2.08 17.85
C ARG A 82 -7.09 2.21 16.52
N ASN A 83 -7.76 2.70 15.47
CA ASN A 83 -7.14 2.88 14.17
C ASN A 83 -5.98 3.90 14.24
N ARG A 84 -6.17 5.04 14.92
CA ARG A 84 -5.12 6.05 15.16
C ARG A 84 -3.93 5.51 15.96
N LEU A 85 -4.17 4.68 16.99
CA LEU A 85 -3.09 4.03 17.75
C LEU A 85 -2.28 3.06 16.88
N LEU A 86 -2.96 2.21 16.12
CA LEU A 86 -2.30 1.26 15.21
C LEU A 86 -1.54 1.98 14.10
N GLN A 87 -2.04 3.10 13.60
CA GLN A 87 -1.33 3.92 12.63
C GLN A 87 -0.01 4.44 13.22
N ARG A 88 -0.03 5.03 14.42
CA ARG A 88 1.20 5.44 15.13
C ARG A 88 2.20 4.31 15.30
N HIS A 89 1.74 3.09 15.60
CA HIS A 89 2.64 1.93 15.66
C HIS A 89 3.24 1.56 14.31
N ARG A 90 2.49 1.67 13.21
CA ARG A 90 3.02 1.44 11.85
C ARG A 90 4.02 2.52 11.47
N ASP A 91 3.73 3.79 11.74
CA ASP A 91 4.61 4.92 11.46
C ASP A 91 5.89 4.88 12.31
N LYS A 92 5.85 4.24 13.49
CA LYS A 92 7.05 3.99 14.30
C LYS A 92 7.86 2.77 13.81
N ARG A 93 7.21 1.75 13.26
CA ARG A 93 7.87 0.51 12.76
C ARG A 93 8.43 0.69 11.36
N GLY A 94 7.70 1.38 10.50
CA GLY A 94 8.24 1.92 9.27
C GLY A 94 8.90 3.24 9.64
N CYS A 95 10.22 3.25 9.82
CA CYS A 95 10.98 4.45 9.48
C CYS A 95 10.78 4.67 7.98
N PHE A 96 9.61 5.20 7.60
CA PHE A 96 9.24 5.50 6.24
C PHE A 96 10.07 6.72 5.85
N LYS A 97 11.29 6.47 5.36
CA LYS A 97 12.09 7.49 4.68
C LYS A 97 11.35 8.06 3.45
N ASP A 98 10.36 7.33 2.95
CA ASP A 98 9.57 7.67 1.76
C ASP A 98 8.04 7.72 2.03
N LEU A 99 7.60 8.18 3.20
CA LEU A 99 6.26 8.76 3.22
C LEU A 99 6.38 10.09 2.50
N ALA A 100 6.04 10.11 1.20
CA ALA A 100 5.95 11.33 0.42
C ALA A 100 4.97 12.28 1.11
N LYS A 101 5.50 13.17 1.94
CA LYS A 101 4.81 14.37 2.39
C LYS A 101 4.80 15.27 1.16
N MET A 102 3.69 15.22 0.39
CA MET A 102 3.50 16.07 -0.79
C MET A 102 3.42 17.56 -0.43
N ASP A 103 3.14 17.88 0.83
CA ASP A 103 2.93 19.26 1.28
C ASP A 103 4.05 19.72 2.23
N THR A 104 5.04 20.40 1.63
CA THR A 104 5.59 21.71 2.03
C THR A 104 6.69 22.07 1.02
N LEU A 105 6.30 22.63 -0.13
CA LEU A 105 7.20 23.45 -0.96
C LEU A 105 7.20 24.87 -0.39
N GLU A 106 7.48 25.00 0.90
CA GLU A 106 7.63 26.30 1.53
C GLU A 106 8.95 26.25 2.28
N ASP A 107 9.88 27.08 1.80
CA ASP A 107 11.04 27.58 2.54
C ASP A 107 12.42 26.92 2.34
N THR A 108 12.72 26.34 1.17
CA THR A 108 14.10 25.97 0.79
C THR A 108 14.67 26.62 -0.46
N PHE A 109 13.93 27.51 -1.13
CA PHE A 109 14.56 28.44 -2.08
C PHE A 109 15.06 29.67 -1.32
N SER A 110 16.04 29.49 -0.44
CA SER A 110 16.87 30.61 0.00
C SER A 110 17.42 31.28 -1.27
N SER A 111 17.19 32.59 -1.42
CA SER A 111 17.59 33.42 -2.58
C SER A 111 18.90 32.94 -3.21
N VAL A 112 18.79 32.14 -4.29
CA VAL A 112 19.95 31.58 -4.97
C VAL A 112 20.62 32.75 -5.68
N LYS A 113 21.86 33.05 -5.29
CA LYS A 113 22.63 34.15 -5.88
C LYS A 113 22.89 33.85 -7.35
N ALA A 114 22.91 34.89 -8.18
CA ALA A 114 23.33 34.77 -9.57
C ALA A 114 24.78 34.22 -9.61
N GLY A 115 25.00 33.15 -10.38
CA GLY A 115 26.30 32.50 -10.40
C GLY A 115 26.31 31.19 -11.19
N SER A 116 27.49 30.60 -11.31
CA SER A 116 27.68 29.29 -11.94
C SER A 116 27.55 28.18 -10.92
N TYR A 117 26.63 27.26 -11.17
CA TYR A 117 26.37 26.09 -10.34
C TYR A 117 26.65 24.81 -11.12
N TYR A 118 27.10 23.77 -10.41
CA TYR A 118 27.24 22.43 -10.94
C TYR A 118 26.07 21.60 -10.43
N LEU A 119 25.29 21.01 -11.33
CA LEU A 119 24.26 20.05 -10.96
C LEU A 119 24.93 18.68 -10.81
N ILE A 120 24.95 18.19 -9.57
CA ILE A 120 25.47 16.87 -9.24
C ILE A 120 24.27 16.01 -8.86
N ALA A 121 24.09 14.88 -9.54
CA ALA A 121 23.03 13.95 -9.21
C ALA A 121 23.23 13.39 -7.80
N GLU A 122 22.20 13.49 -6.96
CA GLU A 122 22.23 12.96 -5.61
C GLU A 122 22.32 11.42 -5.65
N LYS A 123 23.36 10.86 -5.03
CA LYS A 123 23.62 9.41 -5.01
C LYS A 123 22.60 8.69 -4.11
N SER A 124 21.39 8.46 -4.61
CA SER A 124 20.53 7.39 -4.11
C SER A 124 20.90 6.10 -4.84
N ASN A 125 21.19 5.03 -4.09
CA ASN A 125 21.54 3.64 -4.47
C ASN A 125 20.83 3.04 -5.72
N LEU A 126 21.05 3.61 -6.89
CA LEU A 126 20.63 3.06 -8.18
C LEU A 126 21.86 3.08 -9.07
N ALA A 127 22.38 1.88 -9.32
CA ALA A 127 23.54 1.65 -10.16
C ALA A 127 23.38 2.37 -11.51
N LYS A 128 24.20 3.40 -11.74
CA LYS A 128 24.71 3.81 -13.05
C LYS A 128 26.08 4.44 -12.89
N MET A 129 27.03 3.95 -13.69
CA MET A 129 28.35 4.54 -13.89
C MET A 129 28.23 5.87 -14.65
N ASP A 130 29.16 6.77 -14.33
CA ASP A 130 29.50 8.02 -15.03
C ASP A 130 28.44 9.14 -15.02
N ALA A 131 28.35 9.85 -13.89
CA ALA A 131 27.62 11.12 -13.81
C ALA A 131 28.50 12.27 -14.32
N LEU A 132 28.20 12.77 -15.52
CA LEU A 132 28.77 14.00 -16.07
C LEU A 132 28.16 15.23 -15.38
N ALA A 133 28.96 15.95 -14.58
CA ALA A 133 28.55 17.21 -13.98
C ALA A 133 28.31 18.26 -15.09
N HIS A 134 27.09 18.80 -15.18
CA HIS A 134 26.75 19.90 -16.08
C HIS A 134 26.83 21.24 -15.35
N LYS A 135 27.52 22.21 -15.96
CA LYS A 135 27.61 23.59 -15.48
C LYS A 135 26.39 24.37 -15.97
N VAL A 136 25.65 24.98 -15.05
CA VAL A 136 24.49 25.84 -15.35
C VAL A 136 24.75 27.23 -14.78
N TYR A 137 24.36 28.27 -15.52
CA TYR A 137 24.37 29.65 -15.05
C TYR A 137 22.95 30.07 -14.71
N LEU A 138 22.73 30.49 -13.47
CA LEU A 138 21.44 31.03 -13.04
C LEU A 138 21.44 32.54 -13.26
N ILE A 139 20.56 33.00 -14.16
CA ILE A 139 20.31 34.41 -14.41
C ILE A 139 19.06 34.78 -13.61
N PRO A 140 19.14 35.71 -12.64
CA PRO A 140 17.97 36.16 -11.91
C PRO A 140 17.04 36.88 -12.88
N THR A 141 15.79 36.45 -12.94
CA THR A 141 14.73 37.20 -13.60
C THR A 141 14.27 38.29 -12.65
N SER A 142 14.41 39.55 -13.06
CA SER A 142 13.94 40.75 -12.35
C SER A 142 12.45 40.72 -12.04
#